data_AF-A0A942H4S7-F1
#
_entry.id   AF-A0A942H4S7-F1
#
_cell.length_a   1.000
_cell.length_b   1.000
_cell.length_c   1.000
_cell.angle_alpha   90.00
_cell.angle_beta   90.00
_cell.angle_gamma   90.00
#
_symmetry.space_group_name_H-M   'P 1'
#
loop_
_entity.id
_entity.type
_entity.pdbx_description
1 polymer ?
#
loop_
_entity_poly.entity_id
_entity_poly.type
_entity_poly.pdbx_seq_one_letter_code
_entity_poly.pdbx_strand_id
1 'polypeptide(L)'
;MMRFRKQATLLLLGALTLFFIGMVSASAAPVTFTAGTTGVFGAGSSGGSVSGGGTILTVGPTTITFSSLPNELNVNLNPGESSNITLGVFNATSTSANSTAVSGATFTLNITFTLPGDTSPKPAIYNATLTGTISSGASGAVVTWSSTTLNFTSPTAGTFTLTIEPTTPINSPASPNASRIRGTITYTGAAIPEPLTLLTLGSGLAGLAALGRRRKQK
;
A
#
# COMPACT_ATOMS: atom_id res chain seq x y z
N MET A 1 51.50 -38.44 13.52
CA MET A 1 50.04 -38.68 13.37
C MET A 1 49.12 -37.51 13.80
N MET A 2 49.59 -36.47 14.53
CA MET A 2 48.74 -35.38 15.04
C MET A 2 48.38 -34.25 14.05
N ARG A 3 49.05 -34.12 12.90
CA ARG A 3 48.85 -33.00 11.95
C ARG A 3 47.57 -33.09 11.12
N PHE A 4 47.10 -34.30 10.79
CA PHE A 4 45.87 -34.50 9.99
C PHE A 4 44.60 -34.06 10.71
N ARG A 5 44.55 -34.18 12.05
CA ARG A 5 43.37 -33.80 12.84
C ARG A 5 43.08 -32.30 12.79
N LYS A 6 44.09 -31.44 12.68
CA LYS A 6 43.93 -29.97 12.67
C LYS A 6 43.41 -29.40 11.35
N GLN A 7 43.70 -30.06 10.22
CA GLN A 7 43.23 -29.61 8.89
C GLN A 7 41.75 -29.94 8.68
N ALA A 8 41.29 -31.09 9.16
CA ALA A 8 39.88 -31.46 9.07
C ALA A 8 38.98 -30.51 9.86
N THR A 9 39.41 -30.07 11.06
CA THR A 9 38.64 -29.12 11.88
C THR A 9 38.53 -27.75 11.23
N LEU A 10 39.57 -27.28 10.56
CA LEU A 10 39.61 -25.98 9.87
C LEU A 10 38.72 -25.95 8.61
N LEU A 11 38.70 -27.04 7.85
CA LEU A 11 37.81 -27.20 6.70
C LEU A 11 36.34 -27.28 7.13
N LEU A 12 36.05 -27.98 8.22
CA LEU A 12 34.70 -28.07 8.77
C LEU A 12 34.20 -26.70 9.26
N LEU A 13 35.06 -25.91 9.92
CA LEU A 13 34.71 -24.56 10.40
C LEU A 13 34.46 -23.57 9.25
N GLY A 14 35.22 -23.70 8.15
CA GLY A 14 35.01 -22.92 6.93
C GLY A 14 33.71 -23.28 6.20
N ALA A 15 33.39 -24.58 6.11
CA ALA A 15 32.13 -25.03 5.52
C ALA A 15 30.92 -24.60 6.35
N LEU A 16 31.02 -24.67 7.68
CA LEU A 16 29.96 -24.26 8.60
C LEU A 16 29.68 -22.75 8.50
N THR A 17 30.72 -21.92 8.41
CA THR A 17 30.57 -20.47 8.26
C THR A 17 29.94 -20.07 6.91
N LEU A 18 30.32 -20.72 5.81
CA LEU A 18 29.67 -20.53 4.50
C LEU A 18 28.19 -20.94 4.52
N PHE A 19 27.85 -22.01 5.25
CA PHE A 19 26.46 -22.48 5.40
C PHE A 19 25.61 -21.49 6.22
N PHE A 20 26.15 -20.90 7.29
CA PHE A 20 25.44 -19.90 8.09
C PHE A 20 25.28 -18.55 7.36
N ILE A 21 26.23 -18.14 6.53
CA ILE A 21 26.14 -16.90 5.73
C ILE A 21 25.15 -17.06 4.56
N GLY A 22 24.97 -18.27 4.03
CA GLY A 22 23.96 -18.56 3.01
C GLY A 22 22.50 -18.56 3.52
N MET A 23 22.29 -18.52 4.84
CA MET A 23 20.94 -18.48 5.44
C MET A 23 20.45 -17.08 5.80
N VAL A 24 21.28 -16.04 5.66
CA VAL A 24 20.84 -14.67 5.94
C VAL A 24 20.08 -14.15 4.73
N SER A 25 18.77 -14.38 4.69
CA SER A 25 17.89 -13.74 3.71
C SER A 25 17.93 -12.23 3.94
N ALA A 26 18.37 -11.46 2.94
CA ALA A 26 18.25 -10.02 2.97
C ALA A 26 16.76 -9.64 2.91
N SER A 27 16.17 -9.27 4.05
CA SER A 27 14.84 -8.64 4.08
C SER A 27 14.99 -7.15 3.80
N ALA A 28 14.22 -6.61 2.85
CA ALA A 28 14.12 -5.17 2.73
C ALA A 28 13.50 -4.57 4.01
N ALA A 29 13.88 -3.34 4.34
CA ALA A 29 13.27 -2.63 5.45
C ALA A 29 11.79 -2.32 5.16
N PRO A 30 10.93 -2.23 6.19
CA PRO A 30 9.55 -1.82 6.02
C PRO A 30 9.45 -0.44 5.37
N VAL A 31 8.48 -0.28 4.46
CA VAL A 31 8.15 1.02 3.85
C VAL A 31 6.94 1.60 4.55
N THR A 32 7.04 2.85 4.98
CA THR A 32 5.90 3.62 5.49
C THR A 32 5.14 4.24 4.34
N PHE A 33 3.92 3.78 4.14
CA PHE A 33 2.95 4.37 3.24
C PHE A 33 2.23 5.48 3.98
N THR A 34 2.47 6.72 3.57
CA THR A 34 1.66 7.86 4.03
C THR A 34 0.67 8.20 2.94
N ALA A 35 -0.60 8.42 3.28
CA ALA A 35 -1.59 8.65 2.26
C ALA A 35 -2.67 9.65 2.67
N GLY A 36 -3.22 10.30 1.66
CA GLY A 36 -4.34 11.23 1.79
C GLY A 36 -5.40 10.94 0.73
N THR A 37 -6.64 11.29 1.06
CA THR A 37 -7.76 11.18 0.14
C THR A 37 -8.56 12.48 0.09
N THR A 38 -9.06 12.78 -1.10
CA THR A 38 -10.05 13.84 -1.32
C THR A 38 -11.17 13.31 -2.17
N GLY A 39 -12.39 13.79 -1.95
CA GLY A 39 -13.59 13.28 -2.59
C GLY A 39 -14.43 14.41 -3.15
N VAL A 40 -14.92 14.24 -4.37
CA VAL A 40 -15.81 15.19 -5.04
C VAL A 40 -17.02 14.46 -5.58
N PHE A 41 -18.21 14.89 -5.17
CA PHE A 41 -19.47 14.47 -5.75
C PHE A 41 -19.72 15.20 -7.07
N GLY A 42 -20.31 14.49 -8.02
CA GLY A 42 -20.96 15.06 -9.20
C GLY A 42 -22.46 14.84 -9.07
N ALA A 43 -23.27 15.89 -9.22
CA ALA A 43 -24.73 15.76 -9.19
C ALA A 43 -25.25 14.86 -10.31
N GLY A 44 -24.58 14.82 -11.46
CA GLY A 44 -24.97 13.98 -12.60
C GLY A 44 -26.44 14.18 -12.97
N SER A 45 -27.16 13.09 -13.21
CA SER A 45 -28.60 13.11 -13.52
C SER A 45 -29.51 13.05 -12.29
N SER A 46 -28.94 13.07 -11.06
CA SER A 46 -29.75 13.01 -9.82
C SER A 46 -30.58 14.28 -9.57
N GLY A 47 -30.30 15.37 -10.30
CA GLY A 47 -30.93 16.67 -10.07
C GLY A 47 -30.50 17.35 -8.76
N GLY A 48 -29.48 16.81 -8.08
CA GLY A 48 -28.92 17.38 -6.86
C GLY A 48 -28.03 18.61 -7.08
N SER A 49 -27.59 19.19 -5.97
CA SER A 49 -26.59 20.25 -5.92
C SER A 49 -25.36 19.79 -5.15
N VAL A 50 -24.18 20.28 -5.55
CA VAL A 50 -22.90 19.98 -4.91
C VAL A 50 -22.37 21.23 -4.23
N SER A 51 -21.91 21.10 -2.98
CA SER A 51 -21.35 22.19 -2.19
C SER A 51 -20.13 21.75 -1.38
N GLY A 52 -19.59 22.62 -0.51
CA GLY A 52 -18.44 22.29 0.35
C GLY A 52 -17.18 21.90 -0.43
N GLY A 53 -16.91 22.59 -1.55
CA GLY A 53 -15.79 22.27 -2.43
C GLY A 53 -15.90 20.91 -3.14
N GLY A 54 -17.10 20.34 -3.22
CA GLY A 54 -17.32 19.01 -3.82
C GLY A 54 -17.67 17.92 -2.82
N THR A 55 -17.46 18.14 -1.52
CA THR A 55 -17.58 17.08 -0.49
C THR A 55 -19.01 16.85 0.01
N ILE A 56 -19.97 17.66 -0.42
CA ILE A 56 -21.38 17.59 0.00
C ILE A 56 -22.27 17.50 -1.24
N LEU A 57 -23.10 16.48 -1.31
CA LEU A 57 -24.17 16.32 -2.30
C LEU A 57 -25.52 16.42 -1.61
N THR A 58 -26.38 17.32 -2.08
CA THR A 58 -27.76 17.46 -1.58
C THR A 58 -28.75 17.19 -2.71
N VAL A 59 -29.61 16.18 -2.53
CA VAL A 59 -30.68 15.80 -3.45
C VAL A 59 -31.98 15.79 -2.66
N GLY A 60 -32.82 16.81 -2.84
CA GLY A 60 -34.04 16.99 -2.06
C GLY A 60 -33.77 17.02 -0.53
N PRO A 61 -34.45 16.19 0.28
CA PRO A 61 -34.21 16.10 1.73
C PRO A 61 -32.95 15.33 2.12
N THR A 62 -32.25 14.69 1.18
CA THR A 62 -31.07 13.86 1.47
C THR A 62 -29.78 14.65 1.25
N THR A 63 -28.89 14.62 2.23
CA THR A 63 -27.54 15.18 2.13
C THR A 63 -26.52 14.08 2.38
N ILE A 64 -25.61 13.87 1.44
CA ILE A 64 -24.47 12.95 1.56
C ILE A 64 -23.21 13.78 1.69
N THR A 65 -22.39 13.47 2.68
CA THR A 65 -21.07 14.07 2.88
C THR A 65 -19.97 13.02 2.81
N PHE A 66 -18.80 13.44 2.35
CA PHE A 66 -17.59 12.63 2.37
C PHE A 66 -16.57 13.23 3.34
N SER A 67 -15.96 12.36 4.15
CA SER A 67 -14.86 12.72 5.04
C SER A 67 -13.68 11.78 4.81
N SER A 68 -12.49 12.36 4.61
CA SER A 68 -11.22 11.61 4.55
C SER A 68 -10.83 11.07 5.92
N LEU A 69 -10.18 9.89 5.96
CA LEU A 69 -9.67 9.28 7.19
C LEU A 69 -8.15 8.99 7.06
N PRO A 70 -7.29 10.02 6.98
CA PRO A 70 -5.86 9.85 6.68
C PRO A 70 -5.12 8.98 7.72
N ASN A 71 -5.56 8.99 8.98
CA ASN A 71 -4.94 8.18 10.04
C ASN A 71 -5.21 6.68 9.89
N GLU A 72 -6.30 6.28 9.23
CA GLU A 72 -6.63 4.87 8.94
C GLU A 72 -6.03 4.39 7.60
N LEU A 73 -5.18 5.22 6.99
CA LEU A 73 -4.58 4.99 5.67
C LEU A 73 -3.05 4.80 5.74
N ASN A 74 -2.43 5.24 6.82
CA ASN A 74 -0.99 5.15 7.01
C ASN A 74 -0.60 3.78 7.56
N VAL A 75 0.23 3.04 6.83
CA VAL A 75 0.63 1.67 7.18
C VAL A 75 2.12 1.46 6.92
N ASN A 76 2.74 0.60 7.73
CA ASN A 76 4.11 0.13 7.50
C ASN A 76 4.03 -1.31 7.01
N LEU A 77 4.62 -1.59 5.84
CA LEU A 77 4.58 -2.91 5.22
C LEU A 77 5.98 -3.37 4.84
N ASN A 78 6.30 -4.63 5.13
CA ASN A 78 7.42 -5.35 4.54
C ASN A 78 7.04 -5.89 3.15
N PRO A 79 8.01 -6.14 2.26
CA PRO A 79 7.71 -6.81 1.00
C PRO A 79 6.98 -8.15 1.21
N GLY A 80 5.92 -8.37 0.45
CA GLY A 80 5.03 -9.51 0.56
C GLY A 80 3.87 -9.34 1.55
N GLU A 81 3.82 -8.24 2.32
CA GLU A 81 2.75 -7.98 3.27
C GLU A 81 1.59 -7.20 2.65
N SER A 82 0.43 -7.29 3.32
CA SER A 82 -0.77 -6.53 3.00
C SER A 82 -1.43 -6.00 4.26
N SER A 83 -2.08 -4.84 4.17
CA SER A 83 -2.87 -4.29 5.27
C SER A 83 -4.20 -3.73 4.78
N ASN A 84 -5.22 -3.85 5.63
CA ASN A 84 -6.52 -3.26 5.41
C ASN A 84 -6.49 -1.78 5.80
N ILE A 85 -7.14 -0.96 4.99
CA ILE A 85 -7.16 0.49 5.15
C ILE A 85 -8.56 1.05 4.90
N THR A 86 -8.81 2.24 5.44
CA THR A 86 -10.02 3.01 5.18
C THR A 86 -9.66 4.28 4.43
N LEU A 87 -10.17 4.43 3.21
CA LEU A 87 -9.93 5.59 2.34
C LEU A 87 -10.79 6.80 2.71
N GLY A 88 -11.87 6.60 3.44
CA GLY A 88 -12.77 7.64 3.90
C GLY A 88 -14.13 7.06 4.28
N VAL A 89 -15.06 7.94 4.61
CA VAL A 89 -16.40 7.56 5.04
C VAL A 89 -17.44 8.44 4.37
N PHE A 90 -18.53 7.82 3.93
CA PHE A 90 -19.74 8.53 3.55
C PHE A 90 -20.68 8.68 4.73
N ASN A 91 -21.35 9.82 4.81
CA ASN A 91 -22.36 10.06 5.82
C ASN A 91 -23.61 10.63 5.16
N ALA A 92 -24.77 9.99 5.34
CA ALA A 92 -26.01 10.45 4.75
C ALA A 92 -27.06 10.84 5.79
N THR A 93 -27.54 12.07 5.73
CA THR A 93 -28.70 12.51 6.51
C THR A 93 -29.90 12.67 5.59
N SER A 94 -31.08 12.27 6.05
CA SER A 94 -32.34 12.50 5.34
C SER A 94 -33.38 12.98 6.34
N THR A 95 -34.10 14.04 5.99
CA THR A 95 -35.26 14.53 6.76
C THR A 95 -36.57 13.88 6.33
N SER A 96 -36.55 13.02 5.32
CA SER A 96 -37.71 12.26 4.80
C SER A 96 -37.47 10.76 4.95
N ALA A 97 -38.51 10.04 5.40
CA ALA A 97 -38.53 8.57 5.44
C ALA A 97 -38.50 7.93 4.04
N ASN A 98 -38.97 8.67 3.03
CA ASN A 98 -38.83 8.30 1.62
C ASN A 98 -37.52 8.90 1.11
N SER A 99 -36.51 8.04 1.03
CA SER A 99 -35.19 8.34 0.45
C SER A 99 -35.37 8.80 -0.99
N THR A 100 -35.09 10.09 -1.27
CA THR A 100 -35.04 10.59 -2.63
C THR A 100 -33.90 9.91 -3.38
N ALA A 101 -34.17 9.54 -4.64
CA ALA A 101 -33.23 8.82 -5.47
C ALA A 101 -31.99 9.68 -5.75
N VAL A 102 -30.94 9.48 -4.96
CA VAL A 102 -29.56 9.96 -5.24
C VAL A 102 -28.95 9.24 -6.45
N SER A 103 -29.72 8.38 -7.11
CA SER A 103 -29.35 7.63 -8.31
C SER A 103 -28.91 8.57 -9.44
N GLY A 104 -27.83 8.22 -10.10
CA GLY A 104 -27.27 8.98 -11.22
C GLY A 104 -26.32 10.12 -10.80
N ALA A 105 -26.11 10.33 -9.50
CA ALA A 105 -24.96 11.07 -9.01
C ALA A 105 -23.68 10.24 -9.18
N THR A 106 -22.53 10.91 -9.18
CA THR A 106 -21.21 10.27 -9.24
C THR A 106 -20.36 10.71 -8.08
N PHE A 107 -19.33 9.93 -7.76
CA PHE A 107 -18.32 10.28 -6.79
C PHE A 107 -16.94 10.01 -7.35
N THR A 108 -16.03 10.97 -7.19
CA THR A 108 -14.64 10.86 -7.60
C THR A 108 -13.76 10.93 -6.37
N LEU A 109 -13.02 9.86 -6.09
CA LEU A 109 -12.04 9.76 -5.01
C LEU A 109 -10.64 9.93 -5.60
N ASN A 110 -9.92 10.96 -5.16
CA ASN A 110 -8.51 11.13 -5.44
C ASN A 110 -7.71 10.61 -4.25
N ILE A 111 -6.74 9.76 -4.55
CA ILE A 111 -5.85 9.14 -3.57
C ILE A 111 -4.44 9.59 -3.88
N THR A 112 -3.74 10.04 -2.85
CA THR A 112 -2.34 10.46 -2.93
C THR A 112 -1.53 9.65 -1.94
N PHE A 113 -0.61 8.84 -2.44
CA PHE A 113 0.41 8.15 -1.65
C PHE A 113 1.71 8.93 -1.66
N THR A 114 2.36 8.99 -0.51
CA THR A 114 3.69 9.55 -0.32
C THR A 114 4.57 8.47 0.26
N LEU A 115 5.60 8.08 -0.49
CA LEU A 115 6.59 7.08 -0.08
C LEU A 115 7.97 7.73 0.03
N PRO A 116 8.89 7.20 0.85
CA PRO A 116 10.28 7.63 0.86
C PRO A 116 10.90 7.56 -0.54
N GLY A 117 11.57 8.63 -0.95
CA GLY A 117 12.44 8.66 -2.13
C GLY A 117 13.88 8.38 -1.73
N ASP A 118 14.66 7.88 -2.67
CA ASP A 118 15.93 7.20 -2.45
C ASP A 118 17.08 7.79 -3.27
N THR A 119 16.77 8.57 -4.31
CA THR A 119 17.76 9.37 -5.08
C THR A 119 17.77 10.85 -4.69
N SER A 120 16.87 11.27 -3.80
CA SER A 120 16.73 12.65 -3.32
C SER A 120 16.04 12.63 -1.96
N PRO A 121 16.35 13.56 -1.04
CA PRO A 121 15.65 13.67 0.25
C PRO A 121 14.14 13.98 0.12
N LYS A 122 13.60 14.07 -1.09
CA LYS A 122 12.20 14.35 -1.36
C LYS A 122 11.38 13.05 -1.49
N PRO A 123 10.29 12.90 -0.74
CA PRO A 123 9.34 11.80 -0.92
C PRO A 123 8.77 11.74 -2.34
N ALA A 124 8.57 10.53 -2.85
CA ALA A 124 7.88 10.28 -4.11
C ALA A 124 6.35 10.31 -3.88
N ILE A 125 5.63 10.97 -4.78
CA ILE A 125 4.17 11.13 -4.71
C ILE A 125 3.52 10.34 -5.83
N TYR A 126 2.55 9.50 -5.49
CA TYR A 126 1.78 8.69 -6.43
C TYR A 126 0.30 9.04 -6.30
N ASN A 127 -0.32 9.44 -7.40
CA ASN A 127 -1.73 9.82 -7.43
C ASN A 127 -2.54 8.79 -8.20
N ALA A 128 -3.75 8.53 -7.74
CA ALA A 128 -4.76 7.77 -8.48
C ALA A 128 -6.14 8.38 -8.26
N THR A 129 -7.02 8.14 -9.23
CA THR A 129 -8.40 8.58 -9.19
C THR A 129 -9.31 7.37 -9.38
N LEU A 130 -10.33 7.28 -8.54
CA LEU A 130 -11.41 6.31 -8.67
C LEU A 130 -12.70 7.04 -8.87
N THR A 131 -13.48 6.56 -9.83
CA THR A 131 -14.81 7.08 -10.09
C THR A 131 -15.83 6.02 -9.72
N GLY A 132 -16.92 6.44 -9.08
CA GLY A 132 -18.05 5.61 -8.75
C GLY A 132 -19.34 6.25 -9.19
N THR A 133 -20.32 5.42 -9.52
CA THR A 133 -21.71 5.86 -9.74
C THR A 133 -22.52 5.56 -8.49
N ILE A 134 -23.37 6.50 -8.11
CA ILE A 134 -24.27 6.35 -6.97
C ILE A 134 -25.59 5.82 -7.51
N SER A 135 -26.03 4.70 -6.94
CA SER A 135 -27.37 4.15 -7.16
C SER A 135 -28.11 4.08 -5.84
N SER A 136 -29.44 4.15 -5.91
CA SER A 136 -30.32 4.05 -4.74
C SER A 136 -31.33 2.94 -4.96
N GLY A 137 -31.43 2.01 -4.01
CA GLY A 137 -32.42 0.94 -3.99
C GLY A 137 -33.17 0.87 -2.65
N ALA A 138 -34.00 -0.16 -2.49
CA ALA A 138 -34.78 -0.37 -1.26
C ALA A 138 -33.92 -0.51 0.01
N SER A 139 -32.66 -0.93 -0.15
CA SER A 139 -31.70 -1.14 0.95
C SER A 139 -30.81 0.08 1.23
N GLY A 140 -31.00 1.21 0.53
CA GLY A 140 -30.20 2.42 0.69
C GLY A 140 -29.43 2.81 -0.57
N ALA A 141 -28.56 3.81 -0.43
CA ALA A 141 -27.68 4.27 -1.50
C ALA A 141 -26.33 3.54 -1.45
N VAL A 142 -25.73 3.33 -2.61
CA VAL A 142 -24.43 2.65 -2.75
C VAL A 142 -23.61 3.30 -3.85
N VAL A 143 -22.31 3.43 -3.61
CA VAL A 143 -21.34 3.77 -4.65
C VAL A 143 -20.85 2.49 -5.29
N THR A 144 -21.02 2.35 -6.60
CA THR A 144 -20.42 1.27 -7.39
C THR A 144 -19.20 1.83 -8.12
N TRP A 145 -18.02 1.31 -7.80
CA TRP A 145 -16.76 1.78 -8.36
C TRP A 145 -16.51 1.23 -9.77
N SER A 146 -16.00 2.08 -10.67
CA SER A 146 -15.69 1.68 -12.05
C SER A 146 -14.42 0.82 -12.16
N SER A 147 -13.53 0.92 -11.17
CA SER A 147 -12.36 0.08 -11.00
C SER A 147 -12.17 -0.22 -9.52
N THR A 148 -11.68 -1.41 -9.21
CA THR A 148 -11.41 -1.86 -7.84
C THR A 148 -9.92 -2.02 -7.56
N THR A 149 -9.07 -2.06 -8.59
CA THR A 149 -7.64 -2.29 -8.42
C THR A 149 -6.84 -1.17 -9.07
N LEU A 150 -5.92 -0.61 -8.29
CA LEU A 150 -4.96 0.41 -8.71
C LEU A 150 -3.55 -0.13 -8.50
N ASN A 151 -2.74 -0.09 -9.55
CA ASN A 151 -1.36 -0.55 -9.49
C ASN A 151 -0.41 0.65 -9.51
N PHE A 152 0.54 0.65 -8.59
CA PHE A 152 1.56 1.68 -8.48
C PHE A 152 2.93 1.04 -8.64
N THR A 153 3.80 1.70 -9.38
CA THR A 153 5.17 1.26 -9.58
C THR A 153 6.11 2.35 -9.14
N SER A 154 6.85 2.07 -8.08
CA SER A 154 8.02 2.81 -7.66
C SER A 154 9.25 2.15 -8.26
N PRO A 155 10.19 2.90 -8.86
CA PRO A 155 11.49 2.36 -9.24
C PRO A 155 12.26 1.74 -8.06
N THR A 156 11.91 2.12 -6.83
CA THR A 156 12.76 1.81 -5.67
C THR A 156 12.04 1.12 -4.52
N ALA A 157 10.83 1.55 -4.17
CA ALA A 157 9.99 0.72 -3.31
C ALA A 157 9.48 -0.50 -4.09
N GLY A 158 9.56 -0.51 -5.43
CA GLY A 158 9.00 -1.56 -6.26
C GLY A 158 7.50 -1.38 -6.44
N THR A 159 6.75 -2.47 -6.51
CA THR A 159 5.33 -2.41 -6.83
C THR A 159 4.48 -2.47 -5.57
N PHE A 160 3.36 -1.73 -5.59
CA PHE A 160 2.29 -1.90 -4.62
C PHE A 160 0.94 -1.74 -5.29
N THR A 161 -0.05 -2.44 -4.77
CA THR A 161 -1.40 -2.45 -5.32
C THR A 161 -2.40 -2.05 -4.24
N LEU A 162 -3.39 -1.26 -4.63
CA LEU A 162 -4.54 -0.94 -3.81
C LEU A 162 -5.75 -1.63 -4.41
N THR A 163 -6.38 -2.51 -3.64
CA THR A 163 -7.64 -3.16 -4.00
C THR A 163 -8.74 -2.65 -3.10
N ILE A 164 -9.89 -2.27 -3.66
CA ILE A 164 -11.02 -1.66 -2.96
C ILE A 164 -12.23 -2.57 -3.15
N GLU A 165 -13.11 -2.60 -2.15
CA GLU A 165 -14.38 -3.29 -2.29
C GLU A 165 -15.19 -2.71 -3.48
N PRO A 166 -15.84 -3.55 -4.30
CA PRO A 166 -16.52 -3.11 -5.53
C PRO A 166 -17.66 -2.12 -5.29
N THR A 167 -18.22 -2.14 -4.10
CA THR A 167 -19.33 -1.29 -3.70
C THR A 167 -19.12 -0.75 -2.31
N THR A 168 -19.46 0.52 -2.08
CA THR A 168 -19.45 1.13 -0.75
C THR A 168 -20.86 1.61 -0.40
N PRO A 169 -21.49 1.05 0.64
CA PRO A 169 -22.79 1.52 1.11
C PRO A 169 -22.72 2.98 1.60
N ILE A 170 -23.82 3.70 1.46
CA ILE A 170 -24.00 5.05 1.98
C ILE A 170 -25.14 4.98 3.00
N ASN A 171 -24.77 4.94 4.28
CA ASN A 171 -25.71 4.82 5.40
C ASN A 171 -25.78 6.09 6.24
N SER A 172 -26.82 6.12 7.08
CA SER A 172 -27.02 7.13 8.12
C SER A 172 -25.86 7.21 9.12
N PRO A 173 -25.57 8.39 9.71
CA PRO A 173 -24.51 8.57 10.70
C PRO A 173 -24.62 7.66 11.92
N ALA A 174 -25.77 7.03 12.16
CA ALA A 174 -25.94 6.03 13.22
C ALA A 174 -25.13 4.74 12.98
N SER A 175 -24.71 4.45 11.74
CA SER A 175 -23.87 3.29 11.40
C SER A 175 -22.72 3.68 10.46
N PRO A 176 -21.79 4.55 10.90
CA PRO A 176 -20.76 5.12 10.04
C PRO A 176 -19.72 4.07 9.60
N ASN A 177 -19.52 3.01 10.39
CA ASN A 177 -18.61 1.91 10.08
C ASN A 177 -19.03 1.10 8.84
N ALA A 178 -20.32 1.13 8.49
CA ALA A 178 -20.86 0.47 7.30
C ALA A 178 -20.72 1.32 6.03
N SER A 179 -20.38 2.60 6.16
CA SER A 179 -20.20 3.54 5.05
C SER A 179 -18.74 3.85 4.72
N ARG A 180 -17.82 3.04 5.24
CA ARG A 180 -16.37 3.19 5.04
C ARG A 180 -15.98 2.68 3.66
N ILE A 181 -15.17 3.45 2.94
CA ILE A 181 -14.53 3.02 1.71
C ILE A 181 -13.33 2.15 2.11
N ARG A 182 -13.50 0.84 2.04
CA ARG A 182 -12.51 -0.15 2.49
C ARG A 182 -11.63 -0.61 1.35
N GLY A 183 -10.35 -0.79 1.63
CA GLY A 183 -9.43 -1.43 0.71
C GLY A 183 -8.30 -2.16 1.42
N THR A 184 -7.49 -2.83 0.62
CA THR A 184 -6.29 -3.54 1.04
C THR A 184 -5.13 -3.02 0.19
N ILE A 185 -4.06 -2.57 0.86
CA ILE A 185 -2.79 -2.28 0.22
C ILE A 185 -1.94 -3.55 0.29
N THR A 186 -1.41 -3.98 -0.83
CA THR A 186 -0.43 -5.09 -0.92
C THR A 186 0.88 -4.54 -1.43
N TYR A 187 1.96 -4.80 -0.70
CA TYR A 187 3.30 -4.37 -1.07
C TYR A 187 4.12 -5.56 -1.56
N THR A 188 4.52 -5.55 -2.83
CA THR A 188 5.33 -6.62 -3.43
C THR A 188 6.83 -6.34 -3.36
N GLY A 189 7.23 -5.08 -3.08
CA GLY A 189 8.62 -4.68 -2.94
C GLY A 189 9.39 -4.61 -4.26
N ALA A 190 10.57 -4.02 -4.22
CA ALA A 190 11.57 -4.15 -5.28
C ALA A 190 12.50 -5.31 -4.92
N ALA A 191 12.90 -6.10 -5.92
CA ALA A 191 14.04 -7.00 -5.76
C ALA A 191 15.28 -6.13 -5.56
N ILE A 192 15.75 -5.98 -4.33
CA ILE A 192 16.99 -5.27 -4.04
C ILE A 192 18.13 -6.18 -4.54
N PRO A 193 18.85 -5.82 -5.61
CA PRO A 193 20.03 -6.59 -6.03
C PRO A 193 21.05 -6.46 -4.91
N GLU A 194 21.59 -7.56 -4.39
CA GLU A 194 22.58 -7.56 -3.32
C GLU A 194 23.98 -7.17 -3.85
N PRO A 195 24.44 -5.91 -3.82
CA PRO A 195 25.69 -5.54 -4.49
C PRO A 195 26.86 -5.63 -3.50
N LEU A 196 26.60 -5.45 -2.21
CA LEU A 196 27.62 -5.34 -1.17
C LEU A 196 27.89 -6.67 -0.49
N THR A 197 26.89 -7.50 -0.18
CA THR A 197 27.13 -8.84 0.39
C THR A 197 27.93 -9.71 -0.57
N LEU A 198 27.60 -9.71 -1.86
CA LEU A 198 28.37 -10.45 -2.88
C LEU A 198 29.79 -9.89 -3.07
N LEU A 199 29.96 -8.55 -3.06
CA LEU A 199 31.28 -7.94 -3.15
C LEU A 199 32.12 -8.21 -1.89
N THR A 200 31.53 -8.17 -0.70
CA THR A 200 32.20 -8.44 0.58
C THR A 200 32.54 -9.92 0.71
N LEU A 201 31.65 -10.81 0.25
CA LEU A 201 31.92 -12.24 0.14
C LEU A 201 33.04 -12.53 -0.87
N GLY A 202 32.97 -11.92 -2.06
CA GLY A 202 33.98 -12.06 -3.11
C GLY A 202 35.36 -11.57 -2.67
N SER A 203 35.41 -10.41 -2.01
CA SER A 203 36.65 -9.86 -1.45
C SER A 203 37.19 -10.68 -0.28
N GLY A 204 36.32 -11.21 0.60
CA GLY A 204 36.70 -12.12 1.68
C GLY A 204 37.28 -13.44 1.19
N LEU A 205 36.68 -14.04 0.16
CA LEU A 205 37.17 -15.27 -0.47
C LEU A 205 38.51 -15.03 -1.21
N ALA A 206 38.64 -13.90 -1.90
CA ALA A 206 39.91 -13.52 -2.54
C ALA A 206 41.04 -13.32 -1.51
N GLY A 207 40.74 -12.71 -0.36
CA GLY A 207 41.70 -12.54 0.75
C GLY A 207 42.18 -13.87 1.34
N LEU A 208 41.27 -14.83 1.52
CA LEU A 208 41.61 -16.18 2.00
C LEU A 208 42.47 -16.95 0.99
N ALA A 209 42.19 -16.84 -0.31
CA ALA A 209 42.99 -17.46 -1.37
C ALA A 209 44.42 -16.89 -1.42
N ALA A 210 44.58 -15.58 -1.25
CA ALA A 210 45.88 -14.92 -1.21
C ALA A 210 46.75 -15.39 -0.01
N LEU A 211 46.14 -15.53 1.17
CA LEU A 211 46.81 -16.07 2.36
C LEU A 211 47.19 -17.55 2.22
N GLY A 212 46.33 -18.35 1.56
CA GLY A 212 46.62 -19.74 1.24
C GLY A 212 47.83 -19.90 0.31
N ARG A 213 47.97 -19.01 -0.69
CA ARG A 213 49.11 -19.02 -1.63
C ARG A 213 50.43 -18.64 -0.96
N ARG A 214 50.42 -17.65 -0.07
CA ARG A 214 51.61 -17.24 0.72
C ARG A 214 52.13 -18.36 1.64
N ARG A 215 51.24 -19.21 2.18
CA ARG A 215 51.64 -20.34 3.02
C ARG A 215 52.26 -21.52 2.27
N LYS A 216 52.05 -21.62 0.95
CA LYS A 216 52.68 -22.67 0.11
C LYS A 216 54.06 -22.27 -0.44
N GLN A 217 54.43 -20.99 -0.36
CA GLN A 217 55.72 -20.48 -0.82
C GLN A 217 56.74 -20.29 0.30
N LYS A 218 56.38 -20.59 1.56
CA LYS A 218 57.29 -20.78 2.68
C LYS A 218 57.36 -22.27 3.00
#